data_AF-A0A2D8FN73-F1
#
_entry.id   AF-A0A2D8FN73-F1
#
_cell.length_a   1.000
_cell.length_b   1.000
_cell.length_c   1.000
_cell.angle_alpha   90.00
_cell.angle_beta   90.00
_cell.angle_gamma   90.00
#
_symmetry.space_group_name_H-M   'P 1'
#
loop_
_entity.id
_entity.type
_entity.pdbx_description
1 polymer ?
#
loop_
_entity_poly.entity_id
_entity_poly.type
_entity_poly.pdbx_seq_one_letter_code
_entity_poly.pdbx_strand_id
1 'polypeptide(L)'
;MTNYRLEIGVAGMEERLQLMAGDDNAARCEALLAVGDLIRDHALKGVHQTVFTLVLFQDTGPPIYEVRVAAGPSDDPLPPLD
;
A
#
# COMPACT_ATOMS: atom_id res chain seq x y z
N MET A 1 18.32 17.02 5.48
CA MET A 1 17.42 16.76 4.35
C MET A 1 16.92 15.35 4.52
N THR A 2 15.73 15.24 5.09
CA THR A 2 15.03 13.97 5.25
C THR A 2 14.31 13.60 3.96
N ASN A 3 14.44 12.35 3.54
CA ASN A 3 13.73 11.81 2.38
C ASN A 3 12.64 10.84 2.84
N TYR A 4 11.49 10.88 2.19
CA TYR A 4 10.43 9.90 2.40
C TYR A 4 10.26 9.04 1.14
N ARG A 5 10.12 7.74 1.34
CA ARG A 5 9.88 6.78 0.26
C ARG A 5 8.72 5.87 0.61
N LEU A 6 7.65 5.92 -0.16
CA LEU A 6 6.56 4.97 -0.09
C LEU A 6 6.78 3.87 -1.13
N GLU A 7 6.90 2.62 -0.67
CA GLU A 7 6.93 1.44 -1.52
C GLU A 7 5.55 0.78 -1.54
N ILE A 8 5.10 0.40 -2.73
CA ILE A 8 3.85 -0.30 -2.99
C ILE A 8 4.20 -1.62 -3.68
N GLY A 9 4.01 -2.73 -2.97
CA GLY A 9 4.20 -4.08 -3.50
C GLY A 9 2.87 -4.79 -3.67
N VAL A 10 2.61 -5.39 -4.83
CA VAL A 10 1.42 -6.18 -5.12
C VAL A 10 1.77 -7.66 -5.12
N ALA A 11 0.97 -8.50 -4.47
CA ALA A 11 1.24 -9.95 -4.45
C ALA A 11 1.16 -10.53 -5.85
N GLY A 12 2.16 -11.34 -6.21
CA GLY A 12 2.29 -11.91 -7.56
C GLY A 12 2.99 -10.98 -8.56
N MET A 13 3.39 -9.77 -8.17
CA MET A 13 4.21 -8.88 -8.98
C MET A 13 5.60 -8.73 -8.35
N GLU A 14 6.66 -8.91 -9.15
CA GLU A 14 8.04 -8.68 -8.71
C GLU A 14 8.37 -7.19 -8.63
N GLU A 15 7.77 -6.38 -9.52
CA GLU A 15 7.97 -4.94 -9.56
C GLU A 15 7.23 -4.23 -8.41
N ARG A 16 7.94 -3.33 -7.73
CA ARG A 16 7.39 -2.46 -6.70
C ARG A 16 7.35 -1.02 -7.20
N LEU A 17 6.19 -0.38 -7.05
CA LEU A 17 6.04 1.04 -7.30
C LEU A 17 6.67 1.82 -6.14
N GLN A 18 7.43 2.87 -6.45
CA GLN A 18 8.10 3.69 -5.46
C GLN A 18 7.76 5.17 -5.68
N LEU A 19 7.30 5.83 -4.63
CA LEU A 19 7.03 7.26 -4.61
C LEU A 19 8.03 7.92 -3.66
N MET A 20 8.79 8.89 -4.17
CA MET A 20 9.83 9.59 -3.40
C MET A 20 9.45 11.06 -3.19
N ALA A 21 9.64 11.53 -1.96
CA ALA A 21 9.58 12.93 -1.60
C ALA A 21 10.92 13.34 -0.99
N GLY A 22 11.76 14.02 -1.78
CA GLY A 22 12.97 14.69 -1.28
C GLY A 22 12.65 16.13 -0.92
N ASP A 23 12.46 16.39 0.38
CA ASP A 23 12.62 17.66 1.12
C ASP A 23 11.98 17.47 2.50
N ASP A 24 12.38 18.27 3.50
CA ASP A 24 11.91 18.26 4.90
C ASP A 24 10.43 18.74 5.07
N ASN A 25 9.61 18.53 4.05
CA ASN A 25 8.25 19.04 4.01
C ASN A 25 7.26 17.99 4.54
N ALA A 26 6.80 18.20 5.77
CA ALA A 26 5.76 17.39 6.42
C ALA A 26 4.53 17.17 5.52
N ALA A 27 4.15 18.16 4.71
CA ALA A 27 3.02 18.05 3.77
C ALA A 27 3.22 16.97 2.71
N ARG A 28 4.47 16.65 2.32
CA ARG A 28 4.76 15.57 1.37
C ARG A 28 4.69 14.20 2.02
N CYS A 29 5.12 14.07 3.27
CA CYS A 29 4.91 12.87 4.05
C CYS A 29 3.39 12.61 4.21
N GLU A 30 2.62 13.63 4.56
CA GLU A 30 1.15 13.55 4.61
C GLU A 30 0.54 13.17 3.25
N ALA A 31 1.05 13.71 2.13
CA ALA A 31 0.58 13.34 0.81
C ALA A 31 0.87 11.85 0.48
N LEU A 32 2.05 11.33 0.85
CA LEU A 32 2.39 9.92 0.67
C LEU A 32 1.48 9.02 1.52
N LEU A 33 1.23 9.40 2.78
CA LEU A 33 0.30 8.68 3.66
C LEU A 33 -1.12 8.70 3.10
N ALA A 34 -1.60 9.84 2.60
CA ALA A 34 -2.92 9.98 2.00
C ALA A 34 -3.07 9.10 0.74
N VAL A 35 -2.04 9.02 -0.11
CA VAL A 35 -2.02 8.11 -1.27
C VAL A 35 -2.07 6.65 -0.81
N GLY A 36 -1.28 6.28 0.20
CA GLY A 36 -1.33 4.94 0.79
C GLY A 36 -2.72 4.58 1.33
N ASP A 37 -3.36 5.51 2.04
CA ASP A 37 -4.71 5.33 2.58
C ASP A 37 -5.78 5.22 1.50
N LEU A 38 -5.66 5.97 0.40
CA LEU A 38 -6.56 5.86 -0.75
C LEU A 38 -6.45 4.48 -1.41
N ILE A 39 -5.23 3.98 -1.61
CA ILE A 39 -4.98 2.64 -2.17
C ILE A 39 -5.54 1.56 -1.22
N ARG A 40 -5.31 1.71 0.09
CA ARG A 40 -5.90 0.84 1.12
C ARG A 40 -7.41 0.76 1.01
N ASP A 41 -8.08 1.91 1.02
CA ASP A 41 -9.53 2.01 0.96
C ASP A 41 -10.09 1.41 -0.35
N HIS A 42 -9.45 1.68 -1.49
CA HIS A 42 -9.90 1.16 -2.77
C HIS A 42 -9.87 -0.37 -2.84
N ALA A 43 -8.84 -0.98 -2.27
CA ALA A 43 -8.75 -2.43 -2.27
C ALA A 43 -9.62 -3.11 -1.21
N LEU A 44 -9.82 -2.47 -0.04
CA LEU A 44 -10.78 -2.96 0.96
C LEU A 44 -12.22 -2.92 0.44
N LYS A 45 -12.54 -1.97 -0.44
CA LYS A 45 -13.83 -1.93 -1.16
C LYS A 45 -14.01 -3.06 -2.17
N GLY A 46 -13.00 -3.89 -2.40
CA GLY A 46 -13.11 -5.09 -3.24
C GLY A 46 -13.23 -4.79 -4.74
N VAL A 47 -12.97 -3.56 -5.18
CA VAL A 47 -13.00 -3.18 -6.61
C VAL A 47 -11.98 -4.03 -7.40
N HIS A 48 -10.86 -4.35 -6.75
CA HIS A 48 -9.91 -5.36 -7.20
C HIS A 48 -9.52 -6.23 -6.00
N GLN A 49 -9.70 -7.55 -6.11
CA GLN A 49 -9.20 -8.50 -5.12
C GLN A 49 -7.68 -8.62 -5.22
N THR A 50 -6.99 -7.63 -4.68
CA THR A 50 -5.54 -7.53 -4.80
C THR A 50 -4.95 -7.44 -3.41
N VAL A 51 -4.05 -8.37 -3.11
CA VAL A 51 -3.19 -8.31 -1.91
C VAL A 51 -2.05 -7.34 -2.22
N PHE A 52 -1.81 -6.36 -1.35
CA PHE A 52 -0.67 -5.45 -1.48
C PHE A 52 -0.15 -5.02 -0.11
N THR A 53 1.09 -4.55 -0.14
CA THR A 53 1.82 -4.03 1.00
C THR A 53 2.24 -2.60 0.68
N LEU A 54 1.99 -1.71 1.63
CA LEU A 54 2.43 -0.31 1.60
C LEU A 54 3.45 -0.12 2.72
N VAL A 55 4.63 0.38 2.38
CA VAL A 55 5.70 0.61 3.37
C VAL A 55 6.29 2.00 3.17
N LEU A 56 6.23 2.85 4.20
CA LEU A 56 6.87 4.16 4.21
C LEU A 56 8.19 4.11 4.97
N PHE A 57 9.24 4.57 4.32
CA PHE A 57 10.57 4.74 4.88
C PHE A 57 10.86 6.23 5.07
N GLN A 58 11.57 6.53 6.15
CA GLN A 58 12.24 7.81 6.36
C GLN A 58 13.75 7.59 6.23
N ASP A 59 14.36 8.28 5.27
CA ASP A 59 15.76 8.12 4.88
C ASP A 59 16.12 6.64 4.60
N THR A 60 17.32 6.19 4.99
CA THR A 60 17.74 4.79 4.90
C THR A 60 17.39 3.99 6.17
N GLY A 61 16.48 4.52 7.00
CA GLY A 61 16.10 3.95 8.28
C GLY A 61 15.09 2.79 8.19
N PRO A 62 14.68 2.24 9.35
CA PRO A 62 13.59 1.27 9.39
C PRO A 62 12.27 1.89 8.89
N PRO A 63 11.30 1.08 8.46
CA PRO A 63 10.00 1.57 8.05
C PRO A 63 9.30 2.26 9.23
N ILE A 64 8.71 3.43 8.95
CA ILE A 64 7.97 4.23 9.94
C ILE A 64 6.46 3.99 9.87
N TYR A 65 6.00 3.39 8.76
CA TYR A 65 4.61 3.00 8.55
C TYR A 65 4.56 1.78 7.64
N GLU A 66 3.76 0.78 8.00
CA GLU A 66 3.54 -0.42 7.19
C GLU A 66 2.08 -0.83 7.26
N VAL A 67 1.48 -1.06 6.10
CA VAL A 67 0.12 -1.60 5.95
C VAL A 67 0.17 -2.80 5.04
N ARG A 68 -0.49 -3.88 5.47
CA ARG A 68 -0.73 -5.08 4.67
C ARG A 68 -2.21 -5.23 4.48
N VAL A 69 -2.65 -5.28 3.22
CA VAL A 69 -4.04 -5.53 2.87
C VAL A 69 -4.12 -6.93 2.29
N ALA A 70 -4.85 -7.81 2.98
CA ALA A 70 -5.21 -9.11 2.46
C ALA A 70 -6.37 -8.96 1.47
N ALA A 71 -6.49 -9.90 0.52
CA ALA A 71 -7.67 -9.97 -0.34
C ALA A 71 -8.90 -10.13 0.55
N GLY A 72 -9.93 -9.33 0.27
CA GLY A 72 -11.23 -9.53 0.90
C GLY A 72 -11.77 -10.94 0.58
N PRO A 73 -12.66 -11.49 1.42
CA PRO A 73 -13.32 -12.74 1.09
C PRO A 73 -14.01 -12.59 -0.26
N SER A 74 -13.72 -13.48 -1.20
CA SER A 74 -14.54 -13.61 -2.41
C SER A 74 -15.94 -13.96 -1.98
N ASP A 75 -16.92 -13.11 -2.28
CA ASP A 75 -18.35 -13.44 -2.24
C ASP A 75 -18.71 -14.37 -3.43
N ASP A 76 -17.80 -15.25 -3.83
CA ASP A 76 -18.07 -16.25 -4.86
C ASP A 76 -18.87 -17.35 -4.18
N PRO A 77 -20.16 -17.54 -4.52
CA PRO A 77 -20.95 -18.59 -3.90
C PRO A 77 -20.29 -19.92 -4.19
N LEU A 78 -19.90 -20.64 -3.12
CA LEU A 78 -19.38 -22.00 -3.25
C LEU A 78 -20.36 -22.82 -4.10
N PRO A 79 -19.88 -23.58 -5.10
CA PRO A 79 -20.76 -24.44 -5.88
C PRO A 79 -21.47 -25.42 -4.92
N PRO A 80 -22.74 -25.76 -5.17
CA PRO A 80 -23.46 -26.72 -4.36
C PRO A 80 -22.67 -28.04 -4.31
N LEU A 81 -22.49 -28.60 -3.11
CA LEU A 81 -22.01 -29.97 -2.98
C LEU A 81 -23.04 -30.90 -3.62
N ASP A 82 -22.60 -31.66 -4.63
CA ASP A 82 -23.33 -32.81 -5.18
C ASP A 82 -23.27 -34.02 -4.22
#